data_AF-A0A173SRI6-F1
#
_entry.id   AF-A0A173SRI6-F1
#
_cell.length_a   1.000
_cell.length_b   1.000
_cell.length_c   1.000
_cell.angle_alpha   90.00
_cell.angle_beta   90.00
_cell.angle_gamma   90.00
#
_symmetry.space_group_name_H-M   'P 1'
#
loop_
_entity.id
_entity.type
_entity.pdbx_description
1 polymer ?
#
loop_
_entity_poly.entity_id
_entity_poly.type
_entity_poly.pdbx_seq_one_letter_code
_entity_poly.pdbx_strand_id
1 'polypeptide(L)'
;MLPAVKVISAFDRLTRPERVNVLILDDSVIKRNRSKKAELLARVYDHVEHKFQKGFTLLTLGWSDGYSFIPTGFNLLSSASESNRYNEVSDNIDHRTNIYKFRKSSMMHKTDAAIQLIRNALTVGIKADYVLMDTWFTTEPMLKNILDIGIHAIGMVKQLKQRYTYNGRQYTLPGLKKFVDFSGAGNIFGSLIVTTKTGIPVKIVFVRNRNKKVNAFSRHQNPS
;
A
#
# COMPACT_ATOMS: atom_id res chain seq x y z
N MET A 1 11.36 -23.29 -3.09
CA MET A 1 10.43 -22.59 -4.01
C MET A 1 9.14 -22.30 -3.24
N LEU A 2 8.72 -21.03 -3.16
CA LEU A 2 7.51 -20.63 -2.45
C LEU A 2 6.29 -21.38 -3.04
N PRO A 3 5.35 -21.93 -2.23
CA PRO A 3 4.15 -22.59 -2.76
C PRO A 3 3.35 -21.71 -3.73
N ALA A 4 3.29 -20.40 -3.47
CA ALA A 4 2.64 -19.43 -4.36
C ALA A 4 3.20 -19.46 -5.78
N VAL A 5 4.52 -19.60 -5.96
CA VAL A 5 5.14 -19.64 -7.31
C VAL A 5 4.60 -20.82 -8.11
N LYS A 6 4.50 -22.01 -7.49
CA LYS A 6 3.97 -23.21 -8.17
C LYS A 6 2.52 -23.04 -8.59
N VAL A 7 1.71 -22.46 -7.71
CA VAL A 7 0.28 -22.21 -7.98
C VAL A 7 0.11 -21.18 -9.09
N ILE A 8 0.83 -20.05 -9.01
CA ILE A 8 0.81 -18.99 -10.02
C ILE A 8 1.27 -19.54 -11.38
N SER A 9 2.34 -20.34 -11.44
CA SER A 9 2.78 -20.98 -12.69
C SER A 9 1.75 -21.95 -13.29
N ALA A 10 0.90 -22.56 -12.46
CA ALA A 10 -0.21 -23.37 -12.96
C ALA A 10 -1.31 -22.50 -13.57
N PHE A 11 -1.65 -21.38 -12.92
CA PHE A 11 -2.60 -20.40 -13.45
C PHE A 11 -2.13 -19.76 -14.77
N ASP A 12 -0.85 -19.42 -14.87
CA ASP A 12 -0.25 -18.79 -16.06
C ASP A 12 -0.42 -19.64 -17.34
N ARG A 13 -0.51 -20.97 -17.20
CA ARG A 13 -0.79 -21.89 -18.32
C ARG A 13 -2.25 -21.94 -18.74
N LEU A 14 -3.14 -21.44 -17.89
CA LEU A 14 -4.60 -21.46 -18.07
C LEU A 14 -5.14 -20.06 -18.43
N THR A 15 -4.29 -19.04 -18.44
CA THR A 15 -4.64 -17.66 -18.75
C THR A 15 -4.03 -17.22 -20.08
N ARG A 16 -4.61 -16.18 -20.68
CA ARG A 16 -4.09 -15.60 -21.92
C ARG A 16 -2.89 -14.69 -21.64
N PRO A 17 -1.91 -14.59 -22.55
CA PRO A 17 -0.73 -13.73 -22.36
C PRO A 17 -1.05 -12.23 -22.20
N GLU A 18 -2.18 -11.76 -22.73
CA GLU A 18 -2.59 -10.34 -22.64
C GLU A 18 -3.15 -9.98 -21.26
N ARG A 19 -3.22 -10.95 -20.35
CA ARG A 19 -3.81 -10.77 -19.04
C ARG A 19 -2.89 -9.98 -18.13
N VAL A 20 -3.42 -8.89 -17.59
CA VAL A 20 -2.70 -8.05 -16.63
C VAL A 20 -2.65 -8.75 -15.28
N ASN A 21 -1.43 -9.00 -14.82
CA ASN A 21 -1.13 -9.58 -13.53
C ASN A 21 -0.67 -8.48 -12.57
N VAL A 22 -1.11 -8.55 -11.31
CA VAL A 22 -0.83 -7.52 -10.33
C VAL A 22 -0.37 -8.10 -9.01
N LEU A 23 0.49 -7.36 -8.32
CA LEU A 23 0.73 -7.52 -6.90
C LEU A 23 -0.15 -6.53 -6.12
N ILE A 24 -0.91 -7.00 -5.15
CA ILE A 24 -1.81 -6.18 -4.33
C ILE A 24 -1.20 -6.07 -2.94
N LEU A 25 -0.88 -4.84 -2.54
CA LEU A 25 -0.35 -4.50 -1.23
C LEU A 25 -1.46 -3.87 -0.38
N ASP A 26 -1.73 -4.48 0.77
CA ASP A 26 -2.73 -3.98 1.72
C ASP A 26 -2.30 -4.26 3.17
N ASP A 27 -2.88 -3.53 4.11
CA ASP A 27 -2.65 -3.75 5.53
C ASP A 27 -3.90 -3.74 6.40
N SER A 28 -3.80 -4.43 7.53
CA SER A 28 -4.88 -4.51 8.51
C SER A 28 -4.33 -4.48 9.93
N VAL A 29 -5.09 -3.87 10.85
CA VAL A 29 -4.71 -3.86 12.27
C VAL A 29 -5.20 -5.13 12.95
N ILE A 30 -4.26 -5.92 13.48
CA ILE A 30 -4.55 -7.11 14.29
C ILE A 30 -4.56 -6.71 15.77
N LYS A 31 -5.76 -6.61 16.33
CA LYS A 31 -5.99 -6.19 17.72
C LYS A 31 -5.65 -7.31 18.69
N ARG A 32 -4.89 -6.96 19.73
CA ARG A 32 -4.49 -7.82 20.85
C ARG A 32 -4.68 -7.09 22.18
N ASN A 33 -5.78 -6.33 22.31
CA ASN A 33 -6.07 -5.47 23.47
C ASN A 33 -6.05 -6.18 24.82
N ARG A 34 -6.35 -7.48 24.85
CA ARG A 34 -6.34 -8.30 26.09
C ARG A 34 -4.97 -8.96 26.37
N SER A 35 -4.02 -8.89 25.44
CA SER A 35 -2.70 -9.50 25.62
C SER A 35 -1.82 -8.60 26.47
N LYS A 36 -1.10 -9.21 27.42
CA LYS A 36 -0.10 -8.52 28.27
C LYS A 36 1.33 -8.93 27.94
N LYS A 37 1.56 -10.21 27.61
CA LYS A 37 2.90 -10.81 27.46
C LYS A 37 3.25 -11.21 26.01
N ALA A 38 2.46 -10.78 25.03
CA ALA A 38 2.77 -11.09 23.64
C ALA A 38 4.09 -10.39 23.24
N GLU A 39 5.08 -11.17 22.78
CA GLU A 39 6.34 -10.63 22.28
C GLU A 39 6.08 -9.58 21.20
N LEU A 40 6.85 -8.49 21.20
CA LEU A 40 6.71 -7.39 20.24
C LEU A 40 5.32 -6.72 20.21
N LEU A 41 4.47 -6.91 21.22
CA LEU A 41 3.18 -6.23 21.28
C LEU A 41 3.38 -4.71 21.26
N ALA A 42 2.71 -4.00 20.37
CA ALA A 42 2.90 -2.57 20.20
C ALA A 42 1.61 -1.76 20.29
N ARG A 43 1.77 -0.46 20.47
CA ARG A 43 0.72 0.55 20.31
C ARG A 43 0.65 0.95 18.83
N VAL A 44 -0.45 0.59 18.17
CA VAL A 44 -0.68 0.82 16.74
C VAL A 44 -1.89 1.73 16.56
N TYR A 45 -1.81 2.71 15.66
CA TYR A 45 -2.97 3.55 15.36
C TYR A 45 -3.89 2.85 14.35
N ASP A 46 -5.15 2.66 14.73
CA ASP A 46 -6.19 2.13 13.87
C ASP A 46 -6.88 3.30 13.18
N HIS A 47 -6.62 3.45 11.87
CA HIS A 47 -7.20 4.50 11.05
C HIS A 47 -8.70 4.31 10.77
N VAL A 48 -9.24 3.11 10.96
CA VAL A 48 -10.67 2.82 10.79
C VAL A 48 -11.44 3.23 12.04
N GLU A 49 -10.94 2.85 13.22
CA GLU A 49 -11.58 3.22 14.51
C GLU A 49 -11.09 4.55 15.08
N HIS A 50 -10.16 5.24 14.40
CA HIS A 50 -9.56 6.50 14.82
C HIS A 50 -8.95 6.51 16.23
N LYS A 51 -8.42 5.38 16.70
CA LYS A 51 -7.81 5.24 18.03
C LYS A 51 -6.59 4.33 18.04
N PHE A 52 -5.77 4.47 19.07
CA PHE A 52 -4.67 3.55 19.32
C PHE A 52 -5.19 2.22 19.89
N GLN A 53 -4.66 1.13 19.36
CA GLN A 53 -4.93 -0.24 19.78
C GLN A 53 -3.63 -0.89 20.26
N LYS A 54 -3.72 -1.88 21.14
CA LYS A 54 -2.60 -2.80 21.36
C LYS A 54 -2.67 -3.89 20.31
N GLY A 55 -1.59 -4.14 19.59
CA GLY A 55 -1.60 -5.12 18.51
C GLY A 55 -0.44 -4.97 17.56
N PHE A 56 -0.73 -5.34 16.30
CA PHE A 56 0.22 -5.39 15.19
C PHE A 56 -0.44 -4.87 13.93
N THR A 57 0.36 -4.41 12.96
CA THR A 57 -0.09 -4.17 11.59
C THR A 57 0.26 -5.39 10.75
N LEU A 58 -0.73 -6.13 10.28
CA LEU A 58 -0.54 -7.20 9.30
C LEU A 58 -0.45 -6.57 7.92
N LEU A 59 0.75 -6.52 7.36
CA LEU A 59 1.01 -6.12 5.98
C LEU A 59 0.97 -7.36 5.09
N THR A 60 0.23 -7.32 4.00
CA THR A 60 0.02 -8.47 3.10
C THR A 60 0.35 -8.12 1.66
N LEU A 61 0.86 -9.10 0.92
CA LEU A 61 1.09 -9.03 -0.51
C LEU A 61 0.43 -10.23 -1.18
N GLY A 62 -0.49 -9.98 -2.09
CA GLY A 62 -1.12 -11.01 -2.93
C GLY A 62 -0.83 -10.80 -4.40
N TRP A 63 -0.90 -11.88 -5.18
CA TRP A 63 -0.87 -11.84 -6.63
C TRP A 63 -2.28 -12.07 -7.17
N SER A 64 -2.63 -11.40 -8.26
CA SER A 64 -3.90 -11.62 -8.96
C SER A 64 -3.75 -11.44 -10.46
N ASP A 65 -4.47 -12.26 -11.22
CA ASP A 65 -4.69 -12.09 -12.67
C ASP A 65 -6.02 -11.33 -12.94
N GLY A 66 -6.66 -10.76 -11.92
CA GLY A 66 -7.98 -10.13 -12.00
C GLY A 66 -9.17 -11.07 -11.85
N TYR A 67 -8.96 -12.38 -11.67
CA TYR A 67 -10.02 -13.34 -11.30
C TYR A 67 -9.64 -14.17 -10.09
N SER A 68 -8.40 -14.65 -10.06
CA SER A 68 -7.84 -15.44 -8.97
C SER A 68 -7.02 -14.55 -8.05
N PHE A 69 -6.87 -14.98 -6.79
CA PHE A 69 -6.03 -14.29 -5.82
C PHE A 69 -5.19 -15.29 -5.03
N ILE A 70 -3.87 -15.10 -5.03
CA ILE A 70 -2.91 -15.98 -4.36
C ILE A 70 -2.08 -15.16 -3.37
N PRO A 71 -2.13 -15.44 -2.05
CA PRO A 71 -1.23 -14.82 -1.09
C PRO A 71 0.23 -15.15 -1.41
N THR A 72 1.09 -14.13 -1.51
CA THR A 72 2.51 -14.28 -1.86
C THR A 72 3.44 -14.03 -0.68
N GLY A 73 2.98 -13.25 0.30
CA GLY A 73 3.74 -12.97 1.51
C GLY A 73 2.98 -12.07 2.47
N PHE A 74 3.47 -12.03 3.70
CA PHE A 74 2.98 -11.09 4.70
C PHE A 74 4.12 -10.73 5.66
N ASN A 75 3.95 -9.63 6.38
CA ASN A 75 4.78 -9.26 7.50
C ASN A 75 3.88 -8.79 8.64
N LEU A 76 4.04 -9.38 9.82
CA LEU A 76 3.31 -8.96 11.01
C LEU A 76 4.14 -7.92 11.74
N LEU A 77 3.84 -6.66 11.52
CA LEU A 77 4.63 -5.53 11.99
C LEU A 77 4.24 -5.16 13.43
N SER A 78 5.28 -5.06 14.26
CA SER A 78 5.28 -4.29 15.50
C SER A 78 5.63 -2.82 15.19
N SER A 79 5.84 -2.00 16.23
CA SER A 79 6.37 -0.65 16.04
C SER A 79 7.88 -0.70 15.81
N ALA A 80 8.37 0.05 14.82
CA ALA A 80 9.80 0.30 14.67
C ALA A 80 10.36 1.12 15.85
N SER A 81 9.53 1.96 16.48
CA SER A 81 9.91 2.75 17.64
C SER A 81 9.75 1.93 18.92
N GLU A 82 10.84 1.75 19.66
CA GLU A 82 10.88 1.03 20.93
C GLU A 82 9.92 1.61 21.96
N SER A 83 9.81 2.93 22.05
CA SER A 83 8.87 3.62 22.94
C SER A 83 7.39 3.27 22.72
N ASN A 84 7.05 2.69 21.56
CA ASN A 84 5.70 2.24 21.22
C ASN A 84 5.52 0.73 21.35
N ARG A 85 6.55 -0.02 21.76
CA ARG A 85 6.48 -1.45 22.05
C ARG A 85 6.28 -1.66 23.54
N TYR A 86 5.31 -2.50 23.88
CA TYR A 86 5.01 -2.90 25.26
C TYR A 86 5.91 -4.03 25.74
N ASN A 87 6.34 -4.90 24.82
CA ASN A 87 7.22 -6.03 25.10
C ASN A 87 8.27 -6.10 23.99
N GLU A 88 9.53 -6.37 24.36
CA GLU A 88 10.64 -6.54 23.43
C GLU A 88 10.88 -8.01 23.08
N VAL A 89 11.81 -8.22 22.15
CA VAL A 89 12.39 -9.52 21.84
C VAL A 89 13.30 -9.96 23.00
N SER A 90 13.36 -11.26 23.29
CA SER A 90 14.33 -11.78 24.27
C SER A 90 15.77 -11.65 23.75
N ASP A 91 16.71 -11.26 24.62
CA ASP A 91 18.12 -11.10 24.26
C ASP A 91 18.84 -12.44 23.95
N ASN A 92 18.30 -13.56 24.42
CA ASN A 92 18.93 -14.88 24.28
C ASN A 92 18.39 -15.65 23.07
N ILE A 93 18.64 -15.15 21.86
CA ILE A 93 18.13 -15.75 20.61
C ILE A 93 19.26 -15.99 19.60
N ASP A 94 19.27 -17.17 18.97
CA ASP A 94 20.17 -17.45 17.86
C ASP A 94 19.78 -16.65 16.60
N HIS A 95 20.67 -15.73 16.21
CA HIS A 95 20.48 -14.81 15.07
C HIS A 95 20.47 -15.50 13.69
N ARG A 96 20.91 -16.75 13.61
CA ARG A 96 20.92 -17.52 12.36
C ARG A 96 19.54 -18.07 12.01
N THR A 97 18.63 -18.11 12.98
CA THR A 97 17.30 -18.69 12.83
C THR A 97 16.37 -17.83 11.97
N ASN A 98 15.43 -18.47 11.28
CA ASN A 98 14.38 -17.77 10.55
C ASN A 98 13.48 -16.94 11.48
N ILE A 99 13.32 -17.37 12.73
CA ILE A 99 12.50 -16.65 13.72
C ILE A 99 13.15 -15.30 14.06
N TYR A 100 14.48 -15.25 14.23
CA TYR A 100 15.18 -13.99 14.43
C TYR A 100 15.00 -13.04 13.24
N LYS A 101 15.14 -13.56 12.01
CA LYS A 101 14.91 -12.76 10.79
C LYS A 101 13.48 -12.23 10.73
N PHE A 102 12.49 -13.03 11.12
CA PHE A 102 11.10 -12.61 11.20
C PHE A 102 10.91 -11.48 12.21
N ARG A 103 11.45 -11.60 13.43
CA ARG A 103 11.40 -10.55 14.46
C ARG A 103 12.02 -9.24 13.98
N LYS A 104 13.20 -9.32 13.35
CA LYS A 104 13.84 -8.16 12.75
C LYS A 104 12.94 -7.52 11.69
N SER A 105 12.32 -8.34 10.84
CA SER A 105 11.35 -7.90 9.82
C SER A 105 10.10 -7.26 10.44
N SER A 106 9.63 -7.77 11.58
CA SER A 106 8.48 -7.22 12.31
C SER A 106 8.74 -5.83 12.87
N MET A 107 9.99 -5.45 13.13
CA MET A 107 10.36 -4.13 13.66
C MET A 107 10.72 -3.12 12.57
N MET A 108 10.57 -3.47 11.28
CA MET A 108 10.84 -2.54 10.19
C MET A 108 9.77 -1.45 10.09
N HIS A 109 10.14 -0.30 9.51
CA HIS A 109 9.14 0.63 9.04
C HIS A 109 8.25 -0.01 7.99
N LYS A 110 6.95 0.28 8.04
CA LYS A 110 5.92 -0.32 7.17
C LYS A 110 6.25 -0.17 5.69
N THR A 111 6.78 0.97 5.26
CA THR A 111 7.19 1.22 3.87
C THR A 111 8.34 0.32 3.44
N ASP A 112 9.34 0.13 4.30
CA ASP A 112 10.51 -0.69 3.99
C ASP A 112 10.13 -2.16 3.93
N ALA A 113 9.27 -2.60 4.85
CA ALA A 113 8.70 -3.95 4.83
C ALA A 113 7.88 -4.21 3.56
N ALA A 114 7.11 -3.23 3.09
CA ALA A 114 6.34 -3.35 1.84
C ALA A 114 7.26 -3.50 0.62
N ILE A 115 8.28 -2.65 0.51
CA ILE A 115 9.29 -2.73 -0.56
C ILE A 115 10.01 -4.09 -0.52
N GLN A 116 10.35 -4.59 0.67
CA GLN A 116 10.98 -5.91 0.80
C GLN A 116 10.04 -7.04 0.37
N LEU A 117 8.74 -7.00 0.71
CA LEU A 117 7.77 -7.99 0.26
C LEU A 117 7.67 -8.03 -1.27
N ILE A 118 7.57 -6.86 -1.92
CA ILE A 118 7.51 -6.74 -3.38
C ILE A 118 8.78 -7.31 -4.01
N ARG A 119 9.96 -6.88 -3.53
CA ARG A 119 11.25 -7.36 -4.03
C ARG A 119 11.39 -8.87 -3.89
N ASN A 120 11.01 -9.42 -2.74
CA ASN A 120 11.07 -10.87 -2.50
C ASN A 120 10.17 -11.63 -3.48
N ALA A 121 8.93 -11.18 -3.69
CA ALA A 121 7.99 -11.82 -4.61
C ALA A 121 8.55 -11.88 -6.05
N LEU A 122 9.07 -10.76 -6.55
CA LEU A 122 9.65 -10.68 -7.89
C LEU A 122 10.93 -11.52 -8.01
N THR A 123 11.79 -11.50 -6.98
CA THR A 123 13.06 -12.26 -6.97
C THR A 123 12.83 -13.77 -7.03
N VAL A 124 11.75 -14.28 -6.44
CA VAL A 124 11.41 -15.72 -6.50
C VAL A 124 10.69 -16.12 -7.78
N GLY A 125 10.54 -15.20 -8.74
CA GLY A 125 10.00 -15.46 -10.08
C GLY A 125 8.51 -15.20 -10.24
N ILE A 126 7.85 -14.53 -9.29
CA ILE A 126 6.45 -14.11 -9.48
C ILE A 126 6.44 -12.94 -10.47
N LYS A 127 5.70 -13.08 -11.57
CA LYS A 127 5.54 -12.02 -12.57
C LYS A 127 4.30 -11.17 -12.28
N ALA A 128 4.45 -9.86 -12.42
CA ALA A 128 3.37 -8.89 -12.33
C ALA A 128 3.72 -7.65 -13.16
N ASP A 129 2.69 -7.01 -13.71
CA ASP A 129 2.79 -5.78 -14.49
C ASP A 129 2.77 -4.54 -13.60
N TYR A 130 1.97 -4.59 -12.53
CA TYR A 130 1.78 -3.47 -11.61
C TYR A 130 1.70 -3.91 -10.16
N VAL A 131 2.13 -3.03 -9.26
CA VAL A 131 1.77 -3.06 -7.84
C VAL A 131 0.53 -2.19 -7.64
N LEU A 132 -0.58 -2.78 -7.20
CA LEU A 132 -1.77 -2.08 -6.72
C LEU A 132 -1.62 -1.81 -5.22
N MET A 133 -1.90 -0.58 -4.81
CA MET A 133 -1.78 -0.20 -3.39
C MET A 133 -2.81 0.86 -2.99
N ASP A 134 -3.21 0.85 -1.72
CA ASP A 134 -4.05 1.89 -1.16
C ASP A 134 -3.29 3.24 -1.06
N THR A 135 -4.08 4.29 -0.95
CA THR A 135 -3.74 5.67 -0.64
C THR A 135 -2.70 5.83 0.46
N TRP A 136 -2.73 4.97 1.48
CA TRP A 136 -1.77 5.01 2.59
C TRP A 136 -0.33 4.73 2.16
N PHE A 137 -0.13 4.01 1.06
CA PHE A 137 1.19 3.69 0.50
C PHE A 137 1.60 4.62 -0.65
N THR A 138 0.65 5.33 -1.25
CA THR A 138 0.85 6.12 -2.46
C THR A 138 1.58 7.44 -2.15
N THR A 139 2.88 7.33 -1.85
CA THR A 139 3.80 8.42 -1.57
C THR A 139 4.92 8.44 -2.60
N GLU A 140 5.51 9.60 -2.82
CA GLU A 140 6.61 9.76 -3.78
C GLU A 140 7.83 8.88 -3.49
N PRO A 141 8.31 8.73 -2.23
CA PRO A 141 9.38 7.76 -1.91
C PRO A 141 9.00 6.31 -2.21
N MET A 142 7.75 5.91 -1.93
CA MET A 142 7.27 4.56 -2.24
C MET A 142 7.27 4.30 -3.75
N LEU A 143 6.75 5.26 -4.53
CA LEU A 143 6.77 5.19 -6.00
C LEU A 143 8.19 5.06 -6.54
N LYS A 144 9.13 5.86 -6.02
CA LYS A 144 10.54 5.79 -6.42
C LYS A 144 11.13 4.41 -6.16
N ASN A 145 10.95 3.88 -4.96
CA ASN A 145 11.49 2.57 -4.58
C ASN A 145 10.89 1.42 -5.41
N ILE A 146 9.60 1.49 -5.75
CA ILE A 146 8.96 0.48 -6.63
C ILE A 146 9.52 0.57 -8.05
N LEU A 147 9.70 1.77 -8.59
CA LEU A 147 10.32 1.97 -9.91
C LEU A 147 11.77 1.47 -9.94
N ASP A 148 12.53 1.69 -8.87
CA ASP A 148 13.92 1.22 -8.76
C ASP A 148 14.01 -0.32 -8.66
N ILE A 149 12.92 -1.00 -8.24
CA ILE A 149 12.81 -2.47 -8.33
C ILE A 149 12.54 -2.93 -9.78
N GLY A 150 12.06 -2.05 -10.66
CA GLY A 150 11.78 -2.35 -12.06
C GLY A 150 10.32 -2.70 -12.36
N ILE A 151 9.37 -2.27 -11.52
CA ILE A 151 7.93 -2.43 -11.75
C ILE A 151 7.20 -1.10 -11.58
N HIS A 152 6.01 -0.97 -12.17
CA HIS A 152 5.16 0.21 -12.00
C HIS A 152 4.16 0.03 -10.85
N ALA A 153 3.66 1.14 -10.33
CA ALA A 153 2.65 1.13 -9.29
C ALA A 153 1.40 1.91 -9.71
N ILE A 154 0.24 1.43 -9.28
CA ILE A 154 -1.05 2.09 -9.41
C ILE A 154 -1.61 2.21 -7.99
N GLY A 155 -1.91 3.44 -7.59
CA GLY A 155 -2.46 3.70 -6.27
C GLY A 155 -3.34 4.93 -6.26
N MET A 156 -4.19 5.01 -5.24
CA MET A 156 -5.08 6.15 -5.05
C MET A 156 -4.29 7.34 -4.51
N VAL A 157 -4.44 8.52 -5.11
CA VAL A 157 -3.72 9.72 -4.66
C VAL A 157 -4.51 10.40 -3.55
N LYS A 158 -3.87 10.63 -2.40
CA LYS A 158 -4.44 11.46 -1.33
C LYS A 158 -4.30 12.94 -1.68
N GLN A 159 -5.36 13.71 -1.44
CA GLN A 159 -5.27 15.17 -1.53
C GLN A 159 -4.46 15.71 -0.34
N LEU A 160 -3.14 15.84 -0.54
CA LEU A 160 -2.19 16.42 0.42
C LEU A 160 -1.61 17.73 -0.14
N LYS A 161 -0.60 18.29 0.54
CA LYS A 161 0.16 19.46 0.09
C LYS A 161 1.15 19.16 -1.06
N GLN A 162 1.10 17.96 -1.64
CA GLN A 162 1.95 17.55 -2.75
C GLN A 162 1.69 18.40 -3.99
N ARG A 163 2.77 18.82 -4.66
CA ARG A 163 2.73 19.57 -5.91
C ARG A 163 3.24 18.70 -7.06
N TYR A 164 2.68 18.95 -8.22
CA TYR A 164 3.00 18.27 -9.48
C TYR A 164 3.33 19.31 -10.54
N THR A 165 4.33 19.03 -11.35
CA THR A 165 4.68 19.86 -12.50
C THR A 165 3.86 19.43 -13.71
N TYR A 166 3.10 20.37 -14.28
CA TYR A 166 2.31 20.22 -15.50
C TYR A 166 2.54 21.44 -16.39
N ASN A 167 2.90 21.26 -17.66
CA ASN A 167 3.21 22.34 -18.60
C ASN A 167 4.16 23.42 -18.02
N GLY A 168 5.23 22.97 -17.34
CA GLY A 168 6.25 23.85 -16.76
C GLY A 168 5.84 24.60 -15.48
N ARG A 169 4.61 24.40 -14.97
CA ARG A 169 4.11 25.05 -13.75
C ARG A 169 3.72 24.05 -12.68
N GLN A 170 3.82 24.44 -11.40
CA GLN A 170 3.50 23.58 -10.26
C GLN A 170 2.06 23.76 -9.77
N TYR A 171 1.32 22.66 -9.71
CA TYR A 171 -0.07 22.62 -9.28
C TYR A 171 -0.27 21.63 -8.13
N THR A 172 -1.20 21.93 -7.23
CA THR A 172 -1.76 20.93 -6.32
C THR A 172 -2.77 20.06 -7.06
N LEU A 173 -3.20 18.93 -6.47
CA LEU A 173 -4.22 18.08 -7.09
C LEU A 173 -5.53 18.82 -7.41
N PRO A 174 -6.08 19.72 -6.55
CA PRO A 174 -7.20 20.58 -6.93
C PRO A 174 -6.90 21.55 -8.08
N GLY A 175 -5.67 22.07 -8.15
CA GLY A 175 -5.24 22.91 -9.26
C GLY A 175 -5.25 22.15 -10.59
N LEU A 176 -4.80 20.89 -10.58
CA LEU A 176 -4.81 20.02 -11.75
C LEU A 176 -6.22 19.67 -12.23
N LYS A 177 -7.19 19.52 -11.31
CA LYS A 177 -8.59 19.26 -11.67
C LYS A 177 -9.16 20.32 -12.62
N LYS A 178 -8.68 21.56 -12.57
CA LYS A 178 -9.17 22.63 -13.46
C LYS A 178 -8.89 22.39 -14.94
N PHE A 179 -8.01 21.45 -15.28
CA PHE A 179 -7.66 21.09 -16.66
C PHE A 179 -8.39 19.83 -17.17
N VAL A 180 -9.38 19.33 -16.44
CA VAL A 180 -10.11 18.12 -16.78
C VAL A 180 -11.60 18.44 -16.88
N ASP A 181 -12.24 17.95 -17.92
CA ASP A 181 -13.69 18.03 -18.08
C ASP A 181 -14.37 16.90 -17.26
N PHE A 182 -15.27 17.29 -16.36
CA PHE A 182 -16.04 16.38 -15.51
C PHE A 182 -17.49 16.19 -15.96
N SER A 183 -17.89 16.77 -17.10
CA SER A 183 -19.25 16.71 -17.63
C SER A 183 -19.62 15.33 -18.20
N GLY A 184 -18.64 14.56 -18.67
CA GLY A 184 -18.85 13.28 -19.34
C GLY A 184 -19.52 12.22 -18.45
N ALA A 185 -20.41 11.42 -19.04
CA ALA A 185 -21.16 10.34 -18.35
C ALA A 185 -20.31 9.12 -17.97
N GLY A 186 -19.07 9.01 -18.47
CA GLY A 186 -18.17 7.90 -18.24
C GLY A 186 -17.62 7.78 -16.82
N ASN A 187 -16.94 6.66 -16.55
CA ASN A 187 -16.29 6.40 -15.26
C ASN A 187 -14.91 7.05 -15.11
N ILE A 188 -14.31 7.46 -16.23
CA ILE A 188 -13.04 8.18 -16.30
C ILE A 188 -13.36 9.53 -16.92
N PHE A 189 -13.02 10.61 -16.21
CA PHE A 189 -13.20 11.97 -16.67
C PHE A 189 -12.04 12.44 -17.54
N GLY A 190 -10.84 11.92 -17.27
CA GLY A 190 -9.65 12.21 -18.04
C GLY A 190 -8.39 11.81 -17.29
N SER A 191 -7.24 12.12 -17.87
CA SER A 191 -5.95 11.93 -17.21
C SER A 191 -4.98 13.02 -17.61
N LEU A 192 -4.05 13.32 -16.70
CA LEU A 192 -2.95 14.24 -16.94
C LEU A 192 -1.64 13.51 -16.69
N ILE A 193 -0.69 13.65 -17.62
CA ILE A 193 0.69 13.24 -17.40
C ILE A 193 1.38 14.42 -16.72
N VAL A 194 1.89 14.18 -15.52
CA VAL A 194 2.55 15.18 -14.70
C VAL A 194 3.84 14.61 -14.14
N THR A 195 4.69 15.47 -13.59
CA THR A 195 5.91 15.04 -12.91
C THR A 195 5.80 15.34 -11.42
N THR A 196 6.22 14.42 -10.56
CA THR A 196 6.31 14.67 -9.11
C THR A 196 7.45 15.65 -8.78
N LYS A 197 7.62 16.02 -7.51
CA LYS A 197 8.65 16.97 -7.07
C LYS A 197 10.07 16.46 -7.37
N THR A 198 10.28 15.16 -7.25
CA THR A 198 11.57 14.48 -7.49
C THR A 198 11.77 14.05 -8.94
N GLY A 199 10.89 14.43 -9.86
CA GLY A 199 11.07 14.14 -11.28
C GLY A 199 10.41 12.86 -11.77
N ILE A 200 9.58 12.18 -10.97
CA ILE A 200 8.94 10.92 -11.39
C ILE A 200 7.76 11.24 -12.32
N PRO A 201 7.73 10.72 -13.56
CA PRO A 201 6.57 10.87 -14.43
C PRO A 201 5.42 10.00 -13.92
N VAL A 202 4.24 10.60 -13.74
CA VAL A 202 3.04 9.91 -13.29
C VAL A 202 1.85 10.31 -14.14
N LYS A 203 0.95 9.36 -14.40
CA LYS A 203 -0.35 9.62 -15.01
C LYS A 203 -1.39 9.71 -13.90
N ILE A 204 -1.90 10.90 -13.62
CA ILE A 204 -3.03 11.09 -12.71
C ILE A 204 -4.31 10.87 -13.50
N VAL A 205 -5.05 9.82 -13.14
CA VAL A 205 -6.34 9.50 -13.76
C VAL A 205 -7.46 9.99 -12.83
N PHE A 206 -8.37 10.79 -13.38
CA PHE A 206 -9.52 11.30 -12.67
C PHE A 206 -10.71 10.38 -12.92
N VAL A 207 -11.14 9.68 -11.88
CA VAL A 207 -12.22 8.68 -11.95
C VAL A 207 -13.46 9.15 -11.21
N ARG A 208 -14.62 8.67 -11.66
CA ARG A 208 -15.91 8.93 -11.03
C ARG A 208 -16.02 8.17 -9.71
N ASN A 209 -16.25 8.90 -8.62
CA ASN A 209 -16.57 8.28 -7.34
C ASN A 209 -18.02 7.74 -7.36
N ARG A 210 -18.16 6.42 -7.33
CA ARG A 210 -19.46 5.73 -7.32
C ARG A 210 -20.06 5.58 -5.91
N ASN A 211 -19.31 5.89 -4.85
CA ASN A 211 -19.74 5.70 -3.46
C ASN A 211 -20.67 6.81 -2.94
N LYS A 212 -21.36 7.56 -3.81
CA LYS A 212 -22.43 8.50 -3.40
C LYS A 212 -23.77 7.79 -3.13
N LYS A 213 -23.75 6.74 -2.32
CA LYS A 213 -24.93 6.28 -1.59
C LYS A 213 -24.56 6.15 -0.12
N VAL A 214 -25.31 6.90 0.70
CA VAL A 214 -25.41 6.92 2.18
C VAL A 214 -24.79 8.17 2.89
N ASN A 215 -25.73 9.01 3.39
CA ASN A 215 -25.69 10.10 4.39
C ASN A 215 -25.17 11.48 3.93
N ALA A 216 -25.97 12.55 3.75
CA ALA A 216 -27.00 13.17 4.60
C ALA A 216 -26.51 13.44 6.04
N PHE A 217 -26.59 14.72 6.47
CA PHE A 217 -26.00 15.33 7.69
C PHE A 217 -24.48 15.57 7.60
N SER A 218 -23.96 16.80 7.64
CA SER A 218 -24.20 17.83 8.63
C SER A 218 -24.16 19.24 8.02
N ARG A 219 -25.18 20.03 8.37
CA ARG A 219 -25.16 21.50 8.30
C ARG A 219 -24.06 22.00 9.24
N HIS A 220 -23.20 22.90 8.78
CA HIS A 220 -22.63 23.90 9.67
C HIS A 220 -23.27 25.24 9.34
N GLN A 221 -24.18 25.61 10.23
CA GLN A 221 -24.59 26.99 10.46
C GLN A 221 -23.35 27.78 10.90
N ASN A 222 -23.14 28.94 10.28
CA ASN A 222 -22.37 30.01 10.90
C ASN A 222 -23.15 30.53 12.11
N PRO A 223 -22.50 30.87 13.23
CA PRO A 223 -22.93 31.98 14.05
C PRO A 223 -22.23 33.26 13.59
N SER A 224 -23.04 34.31 13.58
CA SER A 224 -22.73 35.74 13.54
C SER A 224 -21.55 36.15 14.41
#